data_AF-A0A0F8YBK2-F1
#
_entry.id   AF-A0A0F8YBK2-F1
#
_cell.length_a   1.000
_cell.length_b   1.000
_cell.length_c   1.000
_cell.angle_alpha   90.00
_cell.angle_beta   90.00
_cell.angle_gamma   90.00
#
_symmetry.space_group_name_H-M   'P 1'
#
loop_
_entity.id
_entity.type
_entity.pdbx_description
1 polymer ?
#
loop_
_entity_poly.entity_id
_entity_poly.type
_entity_poly.pdbx_seq_one_letter_code
_entity_poly.pdbx_strand_id
1 'polypeptide(L)'
;MSQSTLTYERFITESTNMLIEGKTIRGVSVFCEKEAWLNIKNLIEEVNKTRVRWFIEFIETHQKDFFILNFRDIKELEADLNFFIKVISDDPYYIFYVFSYVIQDDFKKFKSLIKNIRNVWLAWIGSRFMENFTDFMEKKWITTDNPAVIFEDNTVGRLKKELWDASETEIEKILQEYDIPSPSELGKAGCYIQNTPRNKCIEKRRKNDILFLPIGCTENHGIHANSGLDTFMVTQILEGVRRYTAKQGREVNLAFTPLNYGGHPYHHMGMPGTVIMPKEVVEETLIYTMLGLWNDGYRKIIMINNHGHLWMLESAIQEFMKRFQLPGIFQVLDWHRGVREFFVPRKSADSLETNFIHADESET
;
A
#
# COMPACT_ATOMS: atom_id res chain seq x y z
N MET A 1 -18.24 -2.77 0.30
CA MET A 1 -17.95 -1.89 -0.85
C MET A 1 -18.81 -2.35 -2.01
N SER A 2 -19.64 -1.47 -2.58
CA SER A 2 -20.65 -1.82 -3.59
C SER A 2 -20.01 -2.11 -4.95
N GLN A 3 -20.60 -3.05 -5.70
CA GLN A 3 -20.22 -3.44 -7.06
C GLN A 3 -20.07 -2.28 -8.07
N SER A 4 -20.60 -1.10 -7.76
CA SER A 4 -20.54 0.12 -8.58
C SER A 4 -19.14 0.69 -8.76
N THR A 5 -18.24 0.49 -7.79
CA THR A 5 -16.88 1.07 -7.82
C THR A 5 -15.96 0.31 -8.78
N LEU A 6 -16.13 -1.02 -8.83
CA LEU A 6 -15.37 -1.93 -9.70
C LEU A 6 -15.71 -1.76 -11.19
N THR A 7 -16.93 -1.34 -11.51
CA THR A 7 -17.34 -1.06 -12.90
C THR A 7 -16.69 0.23 -13.42
N TYR A 8 -16.50 1.23 -12.55
CA TYR A 8 -15.88 2.51 -12.86
C TYR A 8 -14.37 2.39 -13.13
N GLU A 9 -13.64 1.61 -12.31
CA GLU A 9 -12.20 1.38 -12.48
C GLU A 9 -11.86 0.62 -13.77
N ARG A 10 -12.68 -0.38 -14.14
CA ARG A 10 -12.48 -1.16 -15.38
C ARG A 10 -12.70 -0.32 -16.64
N PHE A 11 -13.66 0.61 -16.61
CA PHE A 11 -14.01 1.48 -17.74
C PHE A 11 -12.94 2.54 -18.04
N ILE A 12 -12.35 3.14 -17.00
CA ILE A 12 -11.28 4.14 -17.13
C ILE A 12 -10.01 3.50 -17.72
N THR A 13 -9.74 2.25 -17.37
CA THR A 13 -8.55 1.49 -17.83
C THR A 13 -8.63 1.15 -19.33
N GLU A 14 -9.82 0.91 -19.88
CA GLU A 14 -9.97 0.63 -21.32
C GLU A 14 -9.87 1.90 -22.19
N SER A 15 -10.38 3.04 -21.72
CA SER A 15 -10.24 4.33 -22.42
C SER A 15 -8.80 4.89 -22.41
N THR A 16 -7.98 4.52 -21.43
CA THR A 16 -6.56 4.91 -21.33
C THR A 16 -5.65 4.12 -22.26
N ASN A 17 -6.12 3.00 -22.84
CA ASN A 17 -5.36 2.23 -23.82
C ASN A 17 -5.43 2.80 -25.26
N MET A 18 -6.11 3.92 -25.50
CA MET A 18 -6.05 4.68 -26.76
C MET A 18 -4.75 5.49 -26.95
N LEU A 19 -3.63 4.97 -26.46
CA LEU A 19 -2.29 5.38 -26.86
C LEU A 19 -2.01 4.84 -28.28
N ILE A 20 -2.73 5.39 -29.26
CA ILE A 20 -2.42 5.15 -30.67
C ILE A 20 -1.16 5.95 -31.01
N GLU A 21 -0.06 5.21 -31.17
CA GLU A 21 1.10 5.56 -31.98
C GLU A 21 1.66 6.99 -31.81
N GLY A 22 2.45 7.18 -30.75
CA GLY A 22 3.56 8.14 -30.77
C GLY A 22 3.23 9.63 -30.76
N LYS A 23 1.98 10.04 -30.46
CA LYS A 23 1.63 11.45 -30.21
C LYS A 23 0.97 11.62 -28.86
N THR A 24 1.57 12.41 -27.98
CA THR A 24 1.04 12.75 -26.66
C THR A 24 -0.27 13.54 -26.82
N ILE A 25 -1.41 12.91 -26.60
CA ILE A 25 -2.70 13.60 -26.58
C ILE A 25 -2.91 14.17 -25.17
N ARG A 26 -3.05 15.49 -25.07
CA ARG A 26 -3.43 16.20 -23.84
C ARG A 26 -4.96 16.31 -23.78
N GLY A 27 -5.63 15.25 -23.36
CA GLY A 27 -7.10 15.21 -23.25
C GLY A 27 -7.61 15.74 -21.91
N VAL A 28 -8.82 16.30 -21.92
CA VAL A 28 -9.57 16.68 -20.70
C VAL A 28 -10.97 16.08 -20.78
N SER A 29 -11.24 15.02 -20.00
CA SER A 29 -12.54 14.35 -19.99
C SER A 29 -13.52 15.04 -19.05
N VAL A 30 -14.77 15.23 -19.49
CA VAL A 30 -15.82 15.98 -18.80
C VAL A 30 -17.10 15.16 -18.71
N PHE A 31 -17.58 14.88 -17.49
CA PHE A 31 -18.79 14.11 -17.21
C PHE A 31 -19.98 15.03 -16.90
N CYS A 32 -21.14 14.84 -17.54
CA CYS A 32 -22.40 15.55 -17.24
C CYS A 32 -23.64 14.64 -17.44
N GLU A 33 -24.80 15.02 -16.88
CA GLU A 33 -26.05 14.26 -16.99
C GLU A 33 -26.71 14.37 -18.39
N LYS A 34 -27.58 13.42 -18.75
CA LYS A 34 -28.19 13.28 -20.09
C LYS A 34 -28.84 14.55 -20.64
N GLU A 35 -29.61 15.25 -19.81
CA GLU A 35 -30.33 16.47 -20.22
C GLU A 35 -29.37 17.66 -20.42
N ALA A 36 -28.35 17.77 -19.58
CA ALA A 36 -27.24 18.72 -19.73
C ALA A 36 -26.55 18.54 -21.08
N TRP A 37 -26.33 17.27 -21.48
CA TRP A 37 -25.66 16.94 -22.71
C TRP A 37 -26.43 17.34 -23.96
N LEU A 38 -27.76 17.18 -24.01
CA LEU A 38 -28.50 17.59 -25.20
C LEU A 38 -28.35 19.09 -25.49
N ASN A 39 -28.33 19.92 -24.44
CA ASN A 39 -28.11 21.36 -24.56
C ASN A 39 -26.68 21.69 -24.99
N ILE A 40 -25.69 21.02 -24.38
CA ILE A 40 -24.26 21.17 -24.72
C ILE A 40 -23.98 20.69 -26.16
N LYS A 41 -24.59 19.57 -26.59
CA LYS A 41 -24.42 19.00 -27.94
C LYS A 41 -24.91 19.94 -29.02
N ASN A 42 -26.10 20.53 -28.87
CA ASN A 42 -26.64 21.49 -29.84
C ASN A 42 -25.72 22.72 -29.98
N LEU A 43 -25.17 23.18 -28.86
CA LEU A 43 -24.22 24.30 -28.83
C LEU A 43 -22.87 23.93 -29.49
N ILE A 44 -22.35 22.73 -29.22
CA ILE A 44 -21.11 22.24 -29.84
C ILE A 44 -21.29 22.02 -31.34
N GLU A 45 -22.46 21.57 -31.81
CA GLU A 45 -22.77 21.47 -33.24
C GLU A 45 -22.86 22.85 -33.93
N GLU A 46 -23.27 23.90 -33.20
CA GLU A 46 -23.21 25.30 -33.67
C GLU A 46 -21.77 25.83 -33.75
N VAL A 47 -20.94 25.54 -32.74
CA VAL A 47 -19.54 25.98 -32.66
C VAL A 47 -18.63 25.22 -33.64
N ASN A 48 -18.88 23.93 -33.86
CA ASN A 48 -18.18 23.09 -34.86
C ASN A 48 -18.30 23.67 -36.28
N LYS A 49 -19.39 24.38 -36.60
CA LYS A 49 -19.59 25.00 -37.92
C LYS A 49 -18.63 26.16 -38.18
N THR A 50 -18.00 26.73 -37.16
CA THR A 50 -17.31 28.02 -37.30
C THR A 50 -15.82 28.04 -36.94
N ARG A 51 -15.23 27.11 -36.16
CA ARG A 51 -13.75 27.17 -35.97
C ARG A 51 -12.95 26.00 -35.38
N VAL A 52 -13.51 24.90 -34.88
CA VAL A 52 -12.69 23.84 -34.25
C VAL A 52 -13.25 22.46 -34.57
N ARG A 53 -12.40 21.49 -34.95
CA ARG A 53 -12.79 20.08 -35.15
C ARG A 53 -12.69 19.35 -33.80
N TRP A 54 -13.81 19.24 -33.12
CA TRP A 54 -13.93 18.47 -31.88
C TRP A 54 -13.96 16.97 -32.20
N PHE A 55 -13.30 16.14 -31.39
CA PHE A 55 -13.48 14.68 -31.44
C PHE A 55 -14.37 14.30 -30.25
N ILE A 56 -15.61 13.92 -30.53
CA ILE A 56 -16.61 13.56 -29.50
C ILE A 56 -16.88 12.07 -29.66
N GLU A 57 -16.56 11.29 -28.63
CA GLU A 57 -16.91 9.86 -28.56
C GLU A 57 -18.06 9.67 -27.57
N PHE A 58 -19.11 8.97 -28.02
CA PHE A 58 -20.26 8.61 -27.19
C PHE A 58 -20.08 7.19 -26.67
N ILE A 59 -20.13 7.02 -25.34
CA ILE A 59 -20.09 5.69 -24.73
C ILE A 59 -21.26 5.54 -23.76
N GLU A 60 -22.25 4.75 -24.17
CA GLU A 60 -23.48 4.50 -23.41
C GLU A 60 -23.23 3.39 -22.37
N THR A 61 -23.44 3.67 -21.08
CA THR A 61 -23.33 2.65 -20.02
C THR A 61 -24.63 2.52 -19.23
N HIS A 62 -24.99 1.28 -18.91
CA HIS A 62 -26.35 0.85 -18.54
C HIS A 62 -26.91 1.38 -17.19
N GLN A 63 -26.27 2.34 -16.51
CA GLN A 63 -26.81 2.87 -15.25
C GLN A 63 -26.73 4.38 -15.04
N LYS A 64 -25.99 5.15 -15.85
CA LYS A 64 -26.08 6.62 -15.91
C LYS A 64 -25.50 7.09 -17.25
N ASP A 65 -26.21 7.97 -17.93
CA ASP A 65 -25.76 8.60 -19.18
C ASP A 65 -24.65 9.59 -18.88
N PHE A 66 -23.42 9.28 -19.29
CA PHE A 66 -22.25 10.14 -19.13
C PHE A 66 -21.57 10.40 -20.48
N PHE A 67 -20.84 11.51 -20.57
CA PHE A 67 -20.16 11.96 -21.80
C PHE A 67 -18.68 12.14 -21.54
N ILE A 68 -17.86 12.08 -22.60
CA ILE A 68 -16.43 12.34 -22.56
C ILE A 68 -16.10 13.27 -23.73
N LEU A 69 -15.55 14.44 -23.43
CA LEU A 69 -14.97 15.35 -24.41
C LEU A 69 -13.45 15.17 -24.42
N ASN A 70 -12.81 15.23 -25.58
CA ASN A 70 -11.36 15.13 -25.70
C ASN A 70 -10.81 16.33 -26.48
N PHE A 71 -9.85 17.04 -25.91
CA PHE A 71 -9.20 18.21 -26.50
C PHE A 71 -7.86 17.80 -27.12
N ARG A 72 -7.46 18.45 -28.22
CA ARG A 72 -6.22 18.11 -28.96
C ARG A 72 -5.04 19.04 -28.67
N ASP A 73 -5.24 20.28 -28.20
CA ASP A 73 -4.16 21.26 -27.93
C ASP A 73 -4.45 22.14 -26.70
N ILE A 74 -3.42 22.48 -25.91
CA ILE A 74 -3.49 23.28 -24.69
C ILE A 74 -3.69 24.78 -24.94
N LYS A 75 -3.32 25.29 -26.13
CA LYS A 75 -3.56 26.71 -26.47
C LYS A 75 -5.03 26.98 -26.84
N GLU A 76 -5.70 26.00 -27.42
CA GLU A 76 -7.14 26.04 -27.70
C GLU A 76 -7.94 25.82 -26.42
N LEU A 77 -7.40 24.99 -25.50
CA LEU A 77 -7.98 24.69 -24.18
C LEU A 77 -8.38 25.94 -23.39
N GLU A 78 -7.59 27.03 -23.40
CA GLU A 78 -7.91 28.23 -22.61
C GLU A 78 -9.08 29.03 -23.21
N ALA A 79 -9.13 29.19 -24.53
CA ALA A 79 -10.23 29.87 -25.21
C ALA A 79 -11.53 29.04 -25.12
N ASP A 80 -11.39 27.73 -25.28
CA ASP A 80 -12.49 26.77 -25.26
C ASP A 80 -13.03 26.54 -23.84
N LEU A 81 -12.17 26.46 -22.81
CA LEU A 81 -12.63 26.44 -21.41
C LEU A 81 -13.31 27.75 -21.06
N ASN A 82 -12.78 28.91 -21.44
CA ASN A 82 -13.43 30.18 -21.13
C ASN A 82 -14.81 30.30 -21.81
N PHE A 83 -14.95 29.78 -23.03
CA PHE A 83 -16.25 29.68 -23.70
C PHE A 83 -17.19 28.72 -22.96
N PHE A 84 -16.74 27.51 -22.61
CA PHE A 84 -17.53 26.53 -21.85
C PHE A 84 -17.94 27.07 -20.48
N ILE A 85 -17.02 27.66 -19.73
CA ILE A 85 -17.26 28.28 -18.42
C ILE A 85 -18.33 29.35 -18.53
N LYS A 86 -18.27 30.20 -19.57
CA LYS A 86 -19.26 31.26 -19.80
C LYS A 86 -20.64 30.73 -20.16
N VAL A 87 -20.72 29.60 -20.85
CA VAL A 87 -21.99 28.94 -21.21
C VAL A 87 -22.63 28.28 -19.98
N ILE A 88 -21.81 27.78 -19.06
CA ILE A 88 -22.26 26.89 -17.97
C ILE A 88 -22.40 27.61 -16.62
N SER A 89 -21.76 28.77 -16.43
CA SER A 89 -21.79 29.52 -15.16
C SER A 89 -23.19 30.00 -14.74
N ASP A 90 -24.17 29.94 -15.64
CA ASP A 90 -25.51 30.48 -15.43
C ASP A 90 -26.55 29.44 -14.94
N ASP A 91 -26.16 28.17 -14.77
CA ASP A 91 -27.10 27.09 -14.43
C ASP A 91 -26.57 26.21 -13.26
N PRO A 92 -27.28 26.19 -12.10
CA PRO A 92 -26.73 25.68 -10.83
C PRO A 92 -26.69 24.15 -10.68
N TYR A 93 -27.15 23.38 -11.65
CA TYR A 93 -27.35 21.92 -11.52
C TYR A 93 -26.25 21.04 -12.15
N TYR A 94 -25.18 21.61 -12.69
CA TYR A 94 -24.14 20.83 -13.36
C TYR A 94 -22.98 20.44 -12.42
N ILE A 95 -22.65 19.15 -12.38
CA ILE A 95 -21.47 18.60 -11.68
C ILE A 95 -20.44 18.18 -12.73
N PHE A 96 -19.23 18.74 -12.67
CA PHE A 96 -18.14 18.40 -13.59
C PHE A 96 -17.08 17.53 -12.89
N TYR A 97 -16.73 16.41 -13.52
CA TYR A 97 -15.45 15.73 -13.29
C TYR A 97 -14.51 16.09 -14.42
N VAL A 98 -13.37 16.69 -14.09
CA VAL A 98 -12.38 17.11 -15.08
C VAL A 98 -11.09 16.31 -14.86
N PHE A 99 -10.79 15.40 -15.78
CA PHE A 99 -9.56 14.60 -15.74
C PHE A 99 -8.52 15.24 -16.65
N SER A 100 -7.38 15.68 -16.11
CA SER A 100 -6.33 16.32 -16.92
C SER A 100 -4.97 15.70 -16.63
N TYR A 101 -4.27 15.23 -17.65
CA TYR A 101 -2.83 14.94 -17.57
C TYR A 101 -2.07 16.26 -17.80
N VAL A 102 -1.84 16.99 -16.71
CA VAL A 102 -1.15 18.29 -16.77
C VAL A 102 0.20 18.15 -16.07
N ILE A 103 1.28 18.47 -16.78
CA ILE A 103 2.63 18.55 -16.21
C ILE A 103 2.62 19.65 -15.13
N GLN A 104 3.38 19.46 -14.05
CA GLN A 104 3.31 20.23 -12.80
C GLN A 104 3.29 21.76 -12.96
N ASP A 105 3.98 22.31 -13.97
CA ASP A 105 4.02 23.75 -14.26
C ASP A 105 2.73 24.30 -14.89
N ASP A 106 2.05 23.52 -15.72
CA ASP A 106 0.80 23.88 -16.38
C ASP A 106 -0.40 23.77 -15.42
N PHE A 107 -0.26 23.04 -14.29
CA PHE A 107 -1.33 22.82 -13.32
C PHE A 107 -1.69 24.09 -12.53
N LYS A 108 -0.71 24.95 -12.23
CA LYS A 108 -0.96 26.24 -11.56
C LYS A 108 -1.82 27.17 -12.43
N LYS A 109 -1.55 27.21 -13.74
CA LYS A 109 -2.38 27.96 -14.71
C LYS A 109 -3.78 27.38 -14.80
N PHE A 110 -3.88 26.05 -14.93
CA PHE A 110 -5.17 25.36 -15.00
C PHE A 110 -6.05 25.64 -13.76
N LYS A 111 -5.46 25.54 -12.55
CA LYS A 111 -6.15 25.85 -11.29
C LYS A 111 -6.63 27.31 -11.22
N SER A 112 -5.87 28.25 -11.79
CA SER A 112 -6.29 29.65 -11.90
C SER A 112 -7.50 29.83 -12.80
N LEU A 113 -7.58 29.06 -13.89
CA LEU A 113 -8.68 29.14 -14.86
C LEU A 113 -10.01 28.66 -14.27
N ILE A 114 -9.99 27.53 -13.55
CA ILE A 114 -11.21 26.89 -13.04
C ILE A 114 -11.65 27.41 -11.66
N LYS A 115 -10.88 28.32 -11.04
CA LYS A 115 -11.10 28.81 -9.67
C LYS A 115 -12.48 29.44 -9.45
N ASN A 116 -13.11 29.97 -10.51
CA ASN A 116 -14.38 30.67 -10.44
C ASN A 116 -15.59 29.79 -10.81
N ILE A 117 -15.37 28.51 -11.14
CA ILE A 117 -16.44 27.57 -11.47
C ILE A 117 -16.96 26.95 -10.16
N ARG A 118 -18.24 27.12 -9.88
CA ARG A 118 -18.89 26.41 -8.75
C ARG A 118 -19.10 24.95 -9.14
N ASN A 119 -18.75 24.02 -8.25
CA ASN A 119 -18.95 22.56 -8.36
C ASN A 119 -18.03 21.77 -9.34
N VAL A 120 -16.73 22.09 -9.36
CA VAL A 120 -15.72 21.26 -10.08
C VAL A 120 -15.11 20.24 -9.13
N TRP A 121 -15.22 18.95 -9.48
CA TRP A 121 -14.52 17.87 -8.79
C TRP A 121 -13.31 17.42 -9.60
N LEU A 122 -12.12 17.66 -9.05
CA LEU A 122 -10.84 17.26 -9.65
C LEU A 122 -10.51 15.83 -9.21
N ALA A 123 -10.55 14.89 -10.14
CA ALA A 123 -10.10 13.53 -9.91
C ALA A 123 -8.69 13.37 -10.51
N TRP A 124 -7.68 13.19 -9.66
CA TRP A 124 -6.32 12.86 -10.09
C TRP A 124 -6.19 11.35 -10.24
N ILE A 125 -5.69 10.87 -11.38
CA ILE A 125 -5.44 9.45 -11.62
C ILE A 125 -4.14 9.08 -10.90
N GLY A 126 -4.29 8.72 -9.63
CA GLY A 126 -3.26 8.24 -8.74
C GLY A 126 -3.92 7.73 -7.46
N SER A 127 -4.54 6.55 -7.59
CA SER A 127 -5.09 5.66 -6.55
C SER A 127 -5.72 6.28 -5.28
N ARG A 128 -7.03 5.98 -5.12
CA ARG A 128 -7.94 6.14 -3.97
C ARG A 128 -8.81 7.41 -3.92
N PHE A 129 -10.10 7.13 -4.08
CA PHE A 129 -11.27 7.88 -3.61
C PHE A 129 -11.00 8.84 -2.43
N MET A 130 -11.12 10.15 -2.68
CA MET A 130 -12.26 11.01 -2.28
C MET A 130 -12.82 10.95 -0.85
N GLU A 131 -12.09 10.47 0.16
CA GLU A 131 -12.48 10.69 1.57
C GLU A 131 -11.60 11.66 2.36
N ASN A 132 -10.37 12.00 1.93
CA ASN A 132 -9.42 12.68 2.83
C ASN A 132 -8.59 13.82 2.20
N PHE A 133 -9.14 14.68 1.34
CA PHE A 133 -8.35 15.82 0.81
C PHE A 133 -8.13 16.94 1.85
N THR A 134 -9.08 17.15 2.76
CA THR A 134 -8.92 18.01 3.95
C THR A 134 -7.96 17.40 4.96
N ASP A 135 -8.06 16.09 5.18
CA ASP A 135 -7.19 15.32 6.08
C ASP A 135 -5.72 15.33 5.61
N PHE A 136 -5.46 15.31 4.29
CA PHE A 136 -4.12 15.44 3.72
C PHE A 136 -3.50 16.83 3.95
N MET A 137 -4.32 17.87 4.02
CA MET A 137 -3.89 19.25 4.29
C MET A 137 -3.74 19.52 5.81
N GLU A 138 -4.47 18.81 6.66
CA GLU A 138 -4.37 18.90 8.13
C GLU A 138 -3.30 17.98 8.73
N LYS A 139 -2.94 16.88 8.05
CA LYS A 139 -1.80 16.04 8.41
C LYS A 139 -0.52 16.86 8.31
N LYS A 140 0.01 17.24 9.47
CA LYS A 140 1.36 17.80 9.57
C LYS A 140 2.34 16.70 9.15
N TRP A 141 3.30 17.06 8.31
CA TRP A 141 4.38 16.19 7.87
C TRP A 141 5.65 16.59 8.62
N ILE A 142 6.43 15.60 9.04
CA ILE A 142 7.73 15.80 9.66
C ILE A 142 8.80 15.52 8.61
N THR A 143 9.61 16.53 8.29
CA THR A 143 10.66 16.45 7.28
C THR A 143 11.96 15.87 7.85
N THR A 144 12.78 15.28 6.99
CA THR A 144 14.13 14.83 7.34
C THR A 144 15.19 15.62 6.55
N ASP A 145 16.46 15.34 6.82
CA ASP A 145 17.60 15.79 6.02
C ASP A 145 17.61 15.18 4.61
N ASN A 146 16.96 14.03 4.41
CA ASN A 146 16.69 13.47 3.09
C ASN A 146 15.32 13.92 2.56
N PRO A 147 15.25 14.74 1.49
CA PRO A 147 13.97 15.24 0.96
C PRO A 147 13.04 14.15 0.41
N ALA A 148 13.55 12.95 0.14
CA ALA A 148 12.74 11.80 -0.26
C ALA A 148 12.01 11.13 0.91
N VAL A 149 12.37 11.46 2.16
CA VAL A 149 11.85 10.83 3.37
C VAL A 149 11.11 11.86 4.22
N ILE A 150 9.82 11.60 4.41
CA ILE A 150 8.92 12.38 5.26
C ILE A 150 8.10 11.42 6.13
N PHE A 151 7.81 11.83 7.36
CA PHE A 151 6.97 11.06 8.28
C PHE A 151 5.65 11.78 8.53
N GLU A 152 4.59 11.02 8.83
CA GLU A 152 3.32 11.58 9.29
C GLU A 152 3.48 12.11 10.73
N ASP A 153 2.91 13.26 11.07
CA ASP A 153 2.87 13.76 12.46
C ASP A 153 1.78 13.02 13.28
N ASN A 154 2.03 11.74 13.50
CA ASN A 154 1.30 10.88 14.41
C ASN A 154 2.27 10.11 15.30
N THR A 155 1.76 9.26 16.19
CA THR A 155 2.58 8.48 17.13
C THR A 155 3.65 7.65 16.43
N VAL A 156 3.33 7.01 15.30
CA VAL A 156 4.27 6.15 14.57
C VAL A 156 5.30 6.99 13.82
N GLY A 157 4.90 8.06 13.13
CA GLY A 157 5.83 8.89 12.38
C GLY A 157 6.75 9.72 13.27
N ARG A 158 6.29 10.15 14.46
CA ARG A 158 7.18 10.75 15.49
C ARG A 158 8.21 9.76 16.00
N LEU A 159 7.80 8.52 16.31
CA LEU A 159 8.74 7.45 16.68
C LEU A 159 9.77 7.19 15.57
N LYS A 160 9.33 7.10 14.32
CA LYS A 160 10.25 6.93 13.18
C LYS A 160 11.21 8.12 13.06
N LYS A 161 10.74 9.34 13.27
CA LYS A 161 11.59 10.53 13.25
C LYS A 161 12.63 10.50 14.37
N GLU A 162 12.23 10.13 15.59
CA GLU A 162 13.15 9.96 16.71
C GLU A 162 14.24 8.93 16.40
N LEU A 163 13.86 7.79 15.81
CA LEU A 163 14.83 6.77 15.35
C LEU A 163 15.70 7.25 14.19
N TRP A 164 15.14 8.05 13.28
CA TRP A 164 15.86 8.61 12.13
C TRP A 164 16.96 9.58 12.55
N ASP A 165 16.68 10.40 13.57
CA ASP A 165 17.60 11.42 14.08
C ASP A 165 18.52 10.92 15.19
N ALA A 166 18.28 9.70 15.70
CA ALA A 166 19.06 9.13 16.79
C ALA A 166 20.52 8.92 16.38
N SER A 167 21.43 9.34 17.24
CA SER A 167 22.85 8.99 17.15
C SER A 167 23.08 7.50 17.36
N GLU A 168 24.22 6.97 16.91
CA GLU A 168 24.61 5.58 17.16
C GLU A 168 24.53 5.19 18.66
N THR A 169 24.94 6.09 19.55
CA THR A 169 24.87 5.87 21.00
C THR A 169 23.43 5.78 21.51
N GLU A 170 22.49 6.51 20.91
CA GLU A 170 21.07 6.41 21.24
C GLU A 170 20.46 5.13 20.68
N ILE A 171 20.82 4.74 19.45
CA ILE A 171 20.43 3.46 18.86
C ILE A 171 20.94 2.28 19.71
N GLU A 172 22.20 2.30 20.16
CA GLU A 172 22.74 1.26 21.04
C GLU A 172 21.95 1.15 22.35
N LYS A 173 21.57 2.28 22.98
CA LYS A 173 20.73 2.28 24.19
C LYS A 173 19.35 1.69 23.91
N ILE A 174 18.74 2.04 22.77
CA ILE A 174 17.45 1.50 22.36
C ILE A 174 17.57 -0.02 22.17
N LEU A 175 18.58 -0.50 21.44
CA LEU A 175 18.81 -1.93 21.22
C LEU A 175 19.00 -2.69 22.55
N GLN A 176 19.66 -2.09 23.55
CA GLN A 176 19.79 -2.68 24.89
C GLN A 176 18.44 -2.87 25.59
N GLU A 177 17.43 -2.02 25.36
CA GLU A 177 16.09 -2.23 25.91
C GLU A 177 15.45 -3.53 25.39
N TYR A 178 15.77 -3.92 24.15
CA TYR A 178 15.33 -5.16 23.49
C TYR A 178 16.29 -6.34 23.70
N ASP A 179 17.39 -6.14 24.44
CA ASP A 179 18.53 -7.05 24.55
C ASP A 179 19.05 -7.47 23.16
N ILE A 180 19.32 -6.52 22.27
CA ILE A 180 19.92 -6.79 20.96
C ILE A 180 21.38 -6.29 20.98
N PRO A 181 22.36 -7.13 20.56
CA PRO A 181 22.22 -8.50 20.08
C PRO A 181 21.96 -9.52 21.20
N SER A 182 21.31 -10.64 20.86
CA SER A 182 21.11 -11.79 21.74
C SER A 182 21.22 -13.11 20.95
N PRO A 183 21.61 -14.23 21.59
CA PRO A 183 21.44 -15.54 21.00
C PRO A 183 19.97 -15.86 20.71
N SER A 184 19.71 -16.70 19.70
CA SER A 184 18.35 -17.13 19.37
C SER A 184 17.68 -17.88 20.52
N GLU A 185 16.39 -17.63 20.70
CA GLU A 185 15.53 -18.26 21.69
C GLU A 185 14.74 -19.47 21.16
N LEU A 186 14.93 -19.88 19.90
CA LEU A 186 14.23 -21.03 19.31
C LEU A 186 14.33 -22.30 20.17
N GLY A 187 15.52 -22.56 20.72
CA GLY A 187 15.78 -23.69 21.64
C GLY A 187 15.53 -23.38 23.12
N LYS A 188 15.15 -22.14 23.47
CA LYS A 188 15.01 -21.69 24.87
C LYS A 188 13.60 -21.95 25.38
N ALA A 189 13.50 -22.80 26.41
CA ALA A 189 12.23 -23.18 27.01
C ALA A 189 11.41 -21.94 27.47
N GLY A 190 10.11 -21.96 27.20
CA GLY A 190 9.20 -20.89 27.64
C GLY A 190 9.07 -19.70 26.68
N CYS A 191 9.86 -19.63 25.60
CA CYS A 191 9.87 -18.50 24.67
C CYS A 191 8.83 -18.65 23.55
N TYR A 192 8.65 -19.87 23.04
CA TYR A 192 7.71 -20.20 21.96
C TYR A 192 6.61 -21.13 22.47
N ILE A 193 5.43 -21.08 21.87
CA ILE A 193 4.33 -21.96 22.29
C ILE A 193 4.70 -23.45 22.17
N GLN A 194 5.56 -23.81 21.21
CA GLN A 194 6.02 -25.18 20.98
C GLN A 194 7.00 -25.68 22.05
N ASN A 195 7.75 -24.78 22.69
CA ASN A 195 8.73 -25.11 23.73
C ASN A 195 8.26 -24.68 25.13
N THR A 196 6.97 -24.41 25.29
CA THR A 196 6.33 -23.98 26.53
C THR A 196 5.26 -25.00 26.95
N PRO A 197 5.27 -25.54 28.18
CA PRO A 197 4.21 -26.39 28.67
C PRO A 197 2.84 -25.71 28.58
N ARG A 198 1.81 -26.45 28.15
CA ARG A 198 0.50 -25.87 27.82
C ARG A 198 -0.16 -25.08 28.96
N ASN A 199 0.00 -25.51 30.22
CA ASN A 199 -0.49 -24.75 31.37
C ASN A 199 0.15 -23.35 31.45
N LYS A 200 1.44 -23.22 31.13
CA LYS A 200 2.16 -21.95 31.04
C LYS A 200 1.73 -21.12 29.83
N CYS A 201 1.44 -21.74 28.68
CA CYS A 201 0.82 -21.03 27.56
C CYS A 201 -0.51 -20.38 27.95
N ILE A 202 -1.37 -21.11 28.69
CA ILE A 202 -2.64 -20.59 29.18
C ILE A 202 -2.43 -19.41 30.15
N GLU A 203 -1.48 -19.51 31.08
CA GLU A 203 -1.12 -18.42 32.00
C GLU A 203 -0.65 -17.17 31.24
N LYS A 204 0.24 -17.33 30.25
CA LYS A 204 0.77 -16.22 29.43
C LYS A 204 -0.33 -15.57 28.60
N ARG A 205 -1.11 -16.38 27.89
CA ARG A 205 -2.21 -15.91 27.03
C ARG A 205 -3.30 -15.16 27.79
N ARG A 206 -3.60 -15.54 29.04
CA ARG A 206 -4.55 -14.80 29.89
C ARG A 206 -4.09 -13.37 30.20
N LYS A 207 -2.77 -13.12 30.19
CA LYS A 207 -2.20 -11.77 30.39
C LYS A 207 -2.11 -10.99 29.08
N ASN A 208 -1.64 -11.65 28.02
CA ASN A 208 -1.54 -11.08 26.68
C ASN A 208 -1.72 -12.21 25.65
N ASP A 209 -2.75 -12.10 24.82
CA ASP A 209 -3.13 -13.08 23.80
C ASP A 209 -2.66 -12.71 22.39
N ILE A 210 -1.81 -11.68 22.24
CA ILE A 210 -1.07 -11.42 21.00
C ILE A 210 -0.09 -12.57 20.78
N LEU A 211 -0.24 -13.22 19.63
CA LEU A 211 0.67 -14.22 19.10
C LEU A 211 1.25 -13.72 17.78
N PHE A 212 2.56 -13.57 17.73
CA PHE A 212 3.27 -13.34 16.50
C PHE A 212 3.61 -14.68 15.82
N LEU A 213 3.32 -14.74 14.53
CA LEU A 213 3.62 -15.86 13.65
C LEU A 213 4.72 -15.39 12.66
N PRO A 214 6.00 -15.74 12.87
CA PRO A 214 7.08 -15.37 11.96
C PRO A 214 6.88 -16.06 10.61
N ILE A 215 6.98 -15.29 9.53
CA ILE A 215 6.95 -15.79 8.16
C ILE A 215 8.26 -15.42 7.48
N GLY A 216 9.03 -16.44 7.13
CA GLY A 216 10.18 -16.35 6.22
C GLY A 216 10.03 -17.42 5.13
N CYS A 217 11.16 -17.94 4.67
CA CYS A 217 11.21 -19.06 3.74
C CYS A 217 12.59 -19.73 3.72
N THR A 218 12.75 -20.71 2.81
CA THR A 218 14.05 -21.17 2.30
C THR A 218 14.23 -20.61 0.89
N GLU A 219 15.02 -19.56 0.76
CA GLU A 219 15.25 -18.79 -0.47
C GLU A 219 16.73 -18.68 -0.80
N ASN A 220 17.07 -18.60 -2.08
CA ASN A 220 18.42 -18.25 -2.53
C ASN A 220 18.75 -16.78 -2.22
N HIS A 221 19.54 -16.51 -1.18
CA HIS A 221 20.10 -15.18 -0.89
C HIS A 221 21.54 -14.99 -1.42
N GLY A 222 21.88 -15.67 -2.51
CA GLY A 222 23.21 -15.64 -3.09
C GLY A 222 24.24 -16.46 -2.30
N ILE A 223 25.48 -16.52 -2.81
CA ILE A 223 26.54 -17.39 -2.26
C ILE A 223 27.06 -16.95 -0.88
N HIS A 224 26.80 -15.70 -0.50
CA HIS A 224 27.33 -15.10 0.73
C HIS A 224 26.41 -15.34 1.93
N ALA A 225 25.11 -15.57 1.71
CA ALA A 225 24.12 -15.72 2.75
C ALA A 225 23.57 -17.15 2.84
N ASN A 226 22.91 -17.43 3.96
CA ASN A 226 22.25 -18.72 4.19
C ASN A 226 20.81 -18.68 3.64
N SER A 227 20.27 -19.83 3.23
CA SER A 227 18.94 -19.85 2.61
C SER A 227 17.76 -19.64 3.57
N GLY A 228 18.00 -19.69 4.89
CA GLY A 228 16.99 -19.42 5.91
C GLY A 228 16.96 -17.97 6.39
N LEU A 229 17.66 -17.05 5.70
CA LEU A 229 17.89 -15.67 6.13
C LEU A 229 16.58 -14.99 6.55
N ASP A 230 15.54 -15.07 5.72
CA ASP A 230 14.24 -14.45 6.00
C ASP A 230 13.69 -14.85 7.36
N THR A 231 13.75 -16.16 7.63
CA THR A 231 13.26 -16.77 8.87
C THR A 231 14.09 -16.31 10.05
N PHE A 232 15.43 -16.27 9.93
CA PHE A 232 16.29 -15.85 11.03
C PHE A 232 16.13 -14.37 11.38
N MET A 233 16.05 -13.48 10.38
CA MET A 233 15.85 -12.05 10.60
C MET A 233 14.54 -11.77 11.33
N VAL A 234 13.40 -12.27 10.81
CA VAL A 234 12.10 -12.01 11.44
C VAL A 234 12.00 -12.63 12.83
N THR A 235 12.63 -13.78 13.04
CA THR A 235 12.71 -14.45 14.34
C THR A 235 13.46 -13.58 15.34
N GLN A 236 14.64 -13.06 14.99
CA GLN A 236 15.44 -12.19 15.87
C GLN A 236 14.70 -10.90 16.26
N ILE A 237 14.04 -10.26 15.28
CA ILE A 237 13.21 -9.08 15.53
C ILE A 237 12.11 -9.39 16.55
N LEU A 238 11.37 -10.48 16.34
CA LEU A 238 10.27 -10.87 17.23
C LEU A 238 10.73 -11.30 18.63
N GLU A 239 11.88 -11.96 18.75
CA GLU A 239 12.47 -12.30 20.04
C GLU A 239 12.87 -11.04 20.83
N GLY A 240 13.36 -9.99 20.15
CA GLY A 240 13.58 -8.67 20.75
C GLY A 240 12.28 -8.07 21.30
N VAL A 241 11.21 -8.05 20.50
CA VAL A 241 9.88 -7.56 20.94
C VAL A 241 9.36 -8.36 22.13
N ARG A 242 9.56 -9.69 22.14
CA ARG A 242 9.19 -10.56 23.26
C ARG A 242 9.94 -10.17 24.53
N ARG A 243 11.27 -10.03 24.48
CA ARG A 243 12.09 -9.63 25.65
C ARG A 243 11.68 -8.27 26.18
N TYR A 244 11.53 -7.27 25.30
CA TYR A 244 11.09 -5.92 25.66
C TYR A 244 9.74 -5.93 26.38
N THR A 245 8.75 -6.61 25.82
CA THR A 245 7.40 -6.69 26.42
C THR A 245 7.34 -7.56 27.68
N ALA A 246 8.24 -8.56 27.81
CA ALA A 246 8.37 -9.37 29.02
C ALA A 246 8.87 -8.56 30.22
N LYS A 247 9.86 -7.66 30.02
CA LYS A 247 10.33 -6.72 31.06
C LYS A 247 9.21 -5.83 31.61
N GLN A 248 8.16 -5.63 30.82
CA GLN A 248 6.99 -4.82 31.18
C GLN A 248 5.80 -5.64 31.71
N GLY A 249 5.98 -6.94 31.94
CA GLY A 249 4.92 -7.83 32.45
C GLY A 249 3.79 -8.13 31.45
N ARG A 250 3.97 -7.77 30.18
CA ARG A 250 2.98 -7.93 29.09
C ARG A 250 3.55 -8.71 27.90
N GLU A 251 4.37 -9.70 28.20
CA GLU A 251 5.06 -10.54 27.21
C GLU A 251 4.12 -11.01 26.09
N VAL A 252 4.52 -10.75 24.83
CA VAL A 252 3.84 -11.31 23.65
C VAL A 252 4.20 -12.78 23.46
N ASN A 253 3.34 -13.54 22.78
CA ASN A 253 3.60 -14.94 22.49
C ASN A 253 4.23 -15.08 21.10
N LEU A 254 5.10 -16.07 20.94
CA LEU A 254 5.70 -16.42 19.65
C LEU A 254 5.34 -17.86 19.28
N ALA A 255 5.03 -18.08 18.00
CA ALA A 255 5.00 -19.41 17.40
C ALA A 255 6.24 -19.63 16.54
N PHE A 256 6.62 -20.89 16.31
CA PHE A 256 7.55 -21.21 15.23
C PHE A 256 6.96 -20.83 13.86
N THR A 257 7.84 -20.62 12.88
CA THR A 257 7.42 -20.39 11.50
C THR A 257 6.62 -21.60 10.99
N PRO A 258 5.45 -21.39 10.37
CA PRO A 258 4.73 -22.46 9.69
C PRO A 258 5.31 -22.75 8.30
N LEU A 259 6.17 -21.86 7.78
CA LEU A 259 6.71 -21.91 6.42
C LEU A 259 8.24 -21.88 6.48
N ASN A 260 8.85 -23.04 6.79
CA ASN A 260 10.27 -23.23 6.48
C ASN A 260 10.50 -23.33 4.97
N TYR A 261 9.48 -23.77 4.24
CA TYR A 261 9.41 -23.80 2.78
C TYR A 261 8.13 -23.08 2.35
N GLY A 262 8.15 -22.42 1.21
CA GLY A 262 7.10 -21.46 0.89
C GLY A 262 6.97 -21.13 -0.59
N GLY A 263 6.04 -20.23 -0.85
CA GLY A 263 5.77 -19.69 -2.17
C GLY A 263 6.82 -18.67 -2.56
N HIS A 264 7.06 -18.54 -3.85
CA HIS A 264 8.01 -17.55 -4.35
C HIS A 264 7.42 -16.85 -5.57
N PRO A 265 7.83 -15.60 -5.85
CA PRO A 265 7.57 -14.99 -7.14
C PRO A 265 8.16 -15.85 -8.27
N TYR A 266 7.54 -15.78 -9.44
CA TYR A 266 7.89 -16.63 -10.59
C TYR A 266 9.37 -16.53 -11.02
N HIS A 267 10.06 -15.41 -10.72
CA HIS A 267 11.46 -15.21 -11.08
C HIS A 267 12.45 -15.98 -10.19
N HIS A 268 12.01 -16.55 -9.07
CA HIS A 268 12.84 -17.43 -8.23
C HIS A 268 12.75 -18.90 -8.64
N MET A 269 11.90 -19.23 -9.61
CA MET A 269 11.73 -20.60 -10.09
C MET A 269 13.04 -21.13 -10.68
N GLY A 270 13.55 -22.24 -10.12
CA GLY A 270 14.78 -22.89 -10.59
C GLY A 270 16.08 -22.33 -10.00
N MET A 271 16.02 -21.35 -9.09
CA MET A 271 17.21 -20.86 -8.39
C MET A 271 17.69 -21.89 -7.35
N PRO A 272 18.94 -22.39 -7.44
CA PRO A 272 19.49 -23.31 -6.44
C PRO A 272 19.48 -22.70 -5.04
N GLY A 273 19.07 -23.49 -4.04
CA GLY A 273 18.93 -23.03 -2.65
C GLY A 273 17.52 -22.54 -2.30
N THR A 274 16.65 -22.31 -3.29
CA THR A 274 15.23 -21.99 -3.09
C THR A 274 14.40 -23.27 -3.03
N VAL A 275 13.52 -23.40 -2.02
CA VAL A 275 12.59 -24.55 -1.92
C VAL A 275 11.15 -24.08 -2.05
N ILE A 276 10.54 -24.43 -3.18
CA ILE A 276 9.28 -23.84 -3.64
C ILE A 276 8.09 -24.74 -3.29
N MET A 277 7.06 -24.14 -2.70
CA MET A 277 5.74 -24.74 -2.48
C MET A 277 4.69 -24.06 -3.36
N PRO A 278 3.71 -24.81 -3.90
CA PRO A 278 2.57 -24.22 -4.59
C PRO A 278 1.79 -23.25 -3.67
N LYS A 279 1.19 -22.21 -4.26
CA LYS A 279 0.38 -21.22 -3.54
C LYS A 279 -0.67 -21.86 -2.64
N GLU A 280 -1.35 -22.89 -3.14
CA GLU A 280 -2.42 -23.59 -2.42
C GLU A 280 -1.87 -24.28 -1.16
N VAL A 281 -0.68 -24.88 -1.24
CA VAL A 281 -0.03 -25.52 -0.09
C VAL A 281 0.33 -24.47 0.97
N VAL A 282 0.87 -23.32 0.54
CA VAL A 282 1.21 -22.21 1.43
C VAL A 282 -0.02 -21.67 2.14
N GLU A 283 -1.08 -21.35 1.38
CA GLU A 283 -2.31 -20.79 1.92
C GLU A 283 -3.01 -21.76 2.85
N GLU A 284 -3.19 -23.04 2.47
CA GLU A 284 -3.82 -24.03 3.33
C GLU A 284 -3.00 -24.29 4.61
N THR A 285 -1.67 -24.30 4.51
CA THR A 285 -0.79 -24.43 5.69
C THR A 285 -1.04 -23.28 6.67
N LEU A 286 -1.12 -22.04 6.17
CA LEU A 286 -1.37 -20.87 7.01
C LEU A 286 -2.78 -20.88 7.60
N ILE A 287 -3.80 -21.16 6.79
CA ILE A 287 -5.21 -21.21 7.21
C ILE A 287 -5.39 -22.21 8.36
N TYR A 288 -4.88 -23.43 8.22
CA TYR A 288 -5.02 -24.45 9.26
C TYR A 288 -4.07 -24.25 10.44
N THR A 289 -2.92 -23.62 10.25
CA THR A 289 -2.08 -23.14 11.36
C THR A 289 -2.86 -22.13 12.20
N MET A 290 -3.45 -21.11 11.57
CA MET A 290 -4.27 -20.12 12.25
C MET A 290 -5.47 -20.75 12.97
N LEU A 291 -6.13 -21.75 12.37
CA LEU A 291 -7.21 -22.48 13.02
C LEU A 291 -6.72 -23.21 14.28
N GLY A 292 -5.57 -23.89 14.22
CA GLY A 292 -4.97 -24.55 15.37
C GLY A 292 -4.62 -23.58 16.50
N LEU A 293 -4.03 -22.42 16.16
CA LEU A 293 -3.70 -21.36 17.11
C LEU A 293 -4.96 -20.75 17.75
N TRP A 294 -6.00 -20.55 16.95
CA TRP A 294 -7.30 -20.08 17.45
C TRP A 294 -7.93 -21.11 18.39
N ASN A 295 -7.90 -22.40 18.03
CA ASN A 295 -8.41 -23.48 18.87
C ASN A 295 -7.69 -23.58 20.22
N ASP A 296 -6.38 -23.33 20.26
CA ASP A 296 -5.66 -23.30 21.54
C ASP A 296 -6.13 -22.12 22.44
N GLY A 297 -6.51 -21.00 21.82
CA GLY A 297 -7.20 -19.89 22.47
C GLY A 297 -6.68 -18.51 22.11
N TYR A 298 -5.74 -18.38 21.18
CA TYR A 298 -5.23 -17.09 20.72
C TYR A 298 -6.29 -16.38 19.87
N ARG A 299 -6.52 -15.09 20.11
CA ARG A 299 -7.51 -14.28 19.36
C ARG A 299 -6.88 -13.16 18.56
N LYS A 300 -5.59 -12.85 18.80
CA LYS A 300 -4.82 -11.84 18.08
C LYS A 300 -3.62 -12.52 17.45
N ILE A 301 -3.75 -12.92 16.18
CA ILE A 301 -2.70 -13.62 15.44
C ILE A 301 -2.17 -12.65 14.39
N ILE A 302 -0.89 -12.29 14.52
CA ILE A 302 -0.25 -11.31 13.64
C ILE A 302 0.92 -12.01 12.94
N MET A 303 0.81 -12.16 11.63
CA MET A 303 1.90 -12.67 10.80
C MET A 303 2.89 -11.54 10.54
N ILE A 304 4.16 -11.73 10.92
CA ILE A 304 5.23 -10.80 10.55
C ILE A 304 6.03 -11.45 9.44
N ASN A 305 6.07 -10.79 8.29
CA ASN A 305 6.62 -11.33 7.07
C ASN A 305 7.93 -10.65 6.71
N ASN A 306 8.92 -11.46 6.35
CA ASN A 306 10.19 -11.02 5.79
C ASN A 306 10.45 -11.62 4.40
N HIS A 307 9.46 -12.23 3.75
CA HIS A 307 9.63 -12.85 2.45
C HIS A 307 8.69 -12.24 1.41
N GLY A 308 8.92 -12.51 0.13
CA GLY A 308 7.98 -12.23 -0.97
C GLY A 308 6.70 -13.08 -0.90
N HIS A 309 5.99 -13.12 0.23
CA HIS A 309 4.77 -13.91 0.45
C HIS A 309 3.48 -13.08 0.54
N LEU A 310 3.55 -11.75 0.63
CA LEU A 310 2.42 -10.92 1.10
C LEU A 310 1.07 -11.26 0.46
N TRP A 311 1.01 -11.44 -0.87
CA TRP A 311 -0.26 -11.73 -1.56
C TRP A 311 -0.89 -13.06 -1.14
N MET A 312 -0.08 -14.05 -0.77
CA MET A 312 -0.56 -15.32 -0.24
C MET A 312 -1.01 -15.17 1.22
N LEU A 313 -0.33 -14.34 2.02
CA LEU A 313 -0.68 -14.10 3.41
C LEU A 313 -2.02 -13.36 3.53
N GLU A 314 -2.22 -12.33 2.71
CA GLU A 314 -3.49 -11.59 2.63
C GLU A 314 -4.63 -12.51 2.18
N SER A 315 -4.38 -13.31 1.15
CA SER A 315 -5.33 -14.32 0.64
C SER A 315 -5.68 -15.36 1.73
N ALA A 316 -4.68 -15.90 2.44
CA ALA A 316 -4.89 -16.85 3.53
C ALA A 316 -5.74 -16.27 4.67
N ILE A 317 -5.51 -15.00 5.07
CA ILE A 317 -6.36 -14.34 6.08
C ILE A 317 -7.81 -14.24 5.59
N GLN A 318 -8.02 -13.79 4.35
CA GLN A 318 -9.37 -13.67 3.78
C GLN A 318 -10.09 -15.01 3.73
N GLU A 319 -9.41 -16.07 3.29
CA GLU A 319 -9.98 -17.42 3.23
C GLU A 319 -10.25 -17.99 4.63
N PHE A 320 -9.34 -17.82 5.58
CA PHE A 320 -9.56 -18.19 6.97
C PHE A 320 -10.83 -17.53 7.54
N MET A 321 -11.00 -16.22 7.32
CA MET A 321 -12.14 -15.46 7.82
C MET A 321 -13.45 -15.88 7.14
N LYS A 322 -13.45 -16.15 5.82
CA LYS A 322 -14.64 -16.62 5.11
C LYS A 322 -15.08 -18.02 5.55
N ARG A 323 -14.11 -18.95 5.70
CA ARG A 323 -14.38 -20.36 6.01
C ARG A 323 -14.92 -20.56 7.41
N PHE A 324 -14.33 -19.89 8.39
CA PHE A 324 -14.61 -20.19 9.79
C PHE A 324 -15.38 -19.09 10.53
N GLN A 325 -15.35 -17.85 10.04
CA GLN A 325 -16.08 -16.71 10.63
C GLN A 325 -15.82 -16.54 12.14
N LEU A 326 -14.59 -16.83 12.56
CA LEU A 326 -14.19 -16.81 13.96
C LEU A 326 -13.86 -15.39 14.42
N PRO A 327 -14.24 -15.00 15.65
CA PRO A 327 -13.87 -13.70 16.19
C PRO A 327 -12.36 -13.66 16.49
N GLY A 328 -11.72 -12.56 16.09
CA GLY A 328 -10.31 -12.30 16.37
C GLY A 328 -9.76 -11.13 15.57
N ILE A 329 -8.51 -10.78 15.85
CA ILE A 329 -7.69 -9.84 15.08
C ILE A 329 -6.68 -10.68 14.32
N PHE A 330 -6.79 -10.69 13.00
CA PHE A 330 -5.90 -11.39 12.09
C PHE A 330 -5.26 -10.36 11.18
N GLN A 331 -3.94 -10.24 11.25
CA GLN A 331 -3.20 -9.20 10.53
C GLN A 331 -1.92 -9.76 9.95
N VAL A 332 -1.44 -9.13 8.89
CA VAL A 332 -0.12 -9.36 8.31
C VAL A 332 0.63 -8.03 8.25
N LEU A 333 1.93 -8.08 8.55
CA LEU A 333 2.83 -6.94 8.42
C LEU A 333 4.13 -7.39 7.76
N ASP A 334 4.47 -6.77 6.62
CA ASP A 334 5.83 -6.79 6.09
C ASP A 334 6.66 -5.81 6.90
N TRP A 335 7.57 -6.29 7.74
CA TRP A 335 8.32 -5.40 8.63
C TRP A 335 9.18 -4.41 7.82
N HIS A 336 9.82 -4.88 6.74
CA HIS A 336 10.66 -4.05 5.87
C HIS A 336 9.85 -2.95 5.19
N ARG A 337 8.57 -3.19 4.84
CA ARG A 337 7.67 -2.12 4.35
C ARG A 337 7.27 -1.15 5.46
N GLY A 338 7.13 -1.67 6.67
CA GLY A 338 6.84 -0.88 7.87
C GLY A 338 7.94 0.12 8.22
N VAL A 339 9.19 -0.14 7.82
CA VAL A 339 10.36 0.73 8.06
C VAL A 339 11.08 1.13 6.76
N ARG A 340 10.37 1.11 5.62
CA ARG A 340 10.98 1.30 4.28
C ARG A 340 11.82 2.56 4.12
N GLU A 341 11.52 3.59 4.89
CA GLU A 341 12.23 4.87 4.85
C GLU A 341 13.71 4.70 5.20
N PHE A 342 14.02 3.74 6.08
CA PHE A 342 15.38 3.46 6.57
C PHE A 342 16.25 2.69 5.57
N PHE A 343 15.68 2.17 4.48
CA PHE A 343 16.45 1.54 3.41
C PHE A 343 16.76 2.46 2.22
N VAL A 344 16.39 3.75 2.33
CA VAL A 344 16.72 4.73 1.28
C VAL A 344 18.17 5.15 1.45
N PRO A 345 19.05 4.95 0.45
CA PRO A 345 20.44 5.40 0.51
C PRO A 345 20.56 6.90 0.82
N ARG A 346 21.54 7.25 1.64
CA ARG A 346 21.85 8.61 2.11
C ARG A 346 23.32 8.92 1.87
N LYS A 347 23.64 10.21 1.91
CA LYS A 347 25.03 10.68 1.84
C LYS A 347 25.65 10.73 3.24
N SER A 348 25.76 9.57 3.88
CA SER A 348 26.43 9.41 5.18
C SER A 348 27.34 8.18 5.16
N ALA A 349 28.35 8.14 6.04
CA ALA A 349 29.36 7.07 6.04
C ALA A 349 28.81 5.71 6.50
N ASP A 350 27.67 5.75 7.18
CA ASP A 350 26.90 4.68 7.82
C ASP A 350 25.64 4.33 7.02
N SER A 351 25.51 4.84 5.79
CA SER A 351 24.39 4.54 4.90
C SER A 351 24.69 3.37 3.97
N LEU A 352 23.63 2.66 3.60
CA LEU A 352 23.62 1.76 2.45
C LEU A 352 24.01 2.50 1.17
N GLU A 353 24.76 1.83 0.29
CA GLU A 353 25.16 2.30 -1.03
C GLU A 353 24.06 2.08 -2.08
N THR A 354 23.25 1.04 -1.90
CA THR A 354 22.24 0.60 -2.88
C THR A 354 20.83 0.56 -2.31
N ASN A 355 19.83 0.69 -3.19
CA ASN A 355 18.42 0.60 -2.79
C ASN A 355 18.07 -0.85 -2.43
N PHE A 356 17.16 -1.00 -1.47
CA PHE A 356 16.62 -2.29 -1.06
C PHE A 356 16.12 -3.15 -2.23
N ILE A 357 16.84 -4.23 -2.51
CA ILE A 357 16.47 -5.32 -3.40
C ILE A 357 16.81 -6.66 -2.76
N HIS A 358 16.37 -7.75 -3.36
CA HIS A 358 16.64 -9.10 -2.88
C HIS A 358 18.15 -9.44 -2.89
N ALA A 359 18.63 -10.07 -1.81
CA ALA A 359 20.00 -10.50 -1.55
C ALA A 359 21.04 -9.38 -1.60
N ASP A 360 20.65 -8.19 -1.14
CA ASP A 360 21.47 -6.97 -1.20
C ASP A 360 22.20 -6.64 0.11
N GLU A 361 22.77 -5.45 0.14
CA GLU A 361 23.48 -4.89 1.29
C GLU A 361 22.60 -4.75 2.55
N SER A 362 21.30 -4.52 2.42
CA SER A 362 20.40 -4.35 3.56
C SER A 362 20.05 -5.68 4.23
N GLU A 363 20.06 -6.76 3.45
CA GLU A 363 19.80 -8.13 3.94
C GLU A 363 21.08 -8.80 4.48
N THR A 364 22.26 -8.26 4.17
CA THR A 364 23.58 -8.75 4.61
C THR A 364 24.03 -8.13 5.93
#